data_AF-A0A9P6D3N1-F1
#
_entry.id   AF-A0A9P6D3N1-F1
#
_cell.length_a   1.000
_cell.length_b   1.000
_cell.length_c   1.000
_cell.angle_alpha   90.00
_cell.angle_beta   90.00
_cell.angle_gamma   90.00
#
_symmetry.space_group_name_H-M   'P 1'
#
loop_
_entity.id
_entity.type
_entity.pdbx_description
1 polymer ?
#
loop_
_entity_poly.entity_id
_entity_poly.type
_entity_poly.pdbx_seq_one_letter_code
_entity_poly.pdbx_strand_id
1 'polypeptide(L)'
;MKQRVLKARLRSVQEFEKKYAEVIWTFKFKPGDLVLIRDAARDKDLSGKYRARYFGPLRVVRQKAAGTYELMELDGTVSKHRYSTNRLVPYFPRNPDKLPTPIPSTDELD
;
A
#
# COMPACT_ATOMS: atom_id res chain seq x y z
N MET A 1 21.32 -22.65 24.73
CA MET A 1 21.71 -21.64 23.70
C MET A 1 20.49 -21.04 22.96
N LYS A 2 19.61 -21.86 22.36
CA LYS A 2 18.45 -21.40 21.56
C LYS A 2 17.51 -20.42 22.27
N GLN A 3 17.16 -20.66 23.54
CA GLN A 3 16.26 -19.78 24.29
C GLN A 3 16.87 -18.39 24.60
N ARG A 4 18.18 -18.34 24.83
CA ARG A 4 18.89 -17.08 25.08
C ARG A 4 18.88 -16.18 23.84
N VAL A 5 19.06 -16.78 22.66
CA VAL A 5 18.98 -16.10 21.36
C VAL A 5 17.55 -15.64 21.07
N LEU A 6 16.54 -16.48 21.34
CA LEU A 6 15.13 -16.10 21.15
C LEU A 6 14.76 -14.89 22.02
N LYS A 7 15.13 -14.92 23.30
CA LYS A 7 14.88 -13.81 24.23
C LYS A 7 15.56 -12.52 23.78
N ALA A 8 16.81 -12.62 23.29
CA ALA A 8 17.52 -11.47 22.74
C ALA A 8 16.85 -10.90 21.48
N ARG A 9 16.35 -11.76 20.57
CA ARG A 9 15.60 -11.33 19.38
C ARG A 9 14.32 -10.60 19.76
N LEU A 10 13.52 -11.15 20.67
CA LEU A 10 12.28 -10.50 21.12
C LEU A 10 12.54 -9.15 21.78
N ARG A 11 13.59 -9.05 22.61
CA ARG A 11 14.00 -7.78 23.22
C ARG A 11 14.41 -6.76 22.16
N SER A 12 15.17 -7.19 21.15
CA SER A 12 15.59 -6.33 20.05
C SER A 12 14.40 -5.81 19.22
N VAL A 13 13.40 -6.66 18.96
CA VAL A 13 12.15 -6.25 18.29
C VAL A 13 11.41 -5.20 19.14
N GLN A 14 11.23 -5.43 20.44
CA GLN A 14 10.55 -4.48 21.32
C GLN A 14 11.28 -3.13 21.43
N GLU A 15 12.61 -3.15 21.55
CA GLU A 15 13.43 -1.94 21.59
C GLU A 15 13.34 -1.17 20.25
N PHE A 16 13.30 -1.88 19.12
CA PHE A 16 13.10 -1.29 17.81
C PHE A 16 11.71 -0.66 17.67
N GLU A 17 10.65 -1.39 18.01
CA GLU A 17 9.27 -0.89 17.99
C GLU A 17 9.14 0.36 18.86
N LYS A 18 9.68 0.35 20.08
CA LYS A 18 9.66 1.52 20.98
C LYS A 18 10.42 2.70 20.40
N LYS A 19 11.60 2.46 19.81
CA LYS A 19 12.45 3.51 19.25
C LYS A 19 11.84 4.17 18.01
N TYR A 20 11.12 3.40 17.19
CA TYR A 20 10.59 3.86 15.90
C TYR A 20 9.06 3.94 15.86
N ALA A 21 8.38 3.88 17.00
CA ALA A 21 6.92 3.94 17.10
C ALA A 21 6.32 5.17 16.39
N GLU A 22 7.04 6.30 16.42
CA GLU A 22 6.60 7.55 15.79
C GLU A 22 6.86 7.59 14.27
N VAL A 23 7.81 6.78 13.79
CA VAL A 23 8.27 6.78 12.39
C VAL A 23 7.57 5.69 11.57
N ILE A 24 7.29 4.53 12.18
CA ILE A 24 6.66 3.39 11.51
C ILE A 24 5.17 3.67 11.39
N TRP A 25 4.76 4.22 10.25
CA TRP A 25 3.35 4.38 9.93
C TRP A 25 2.80 3.13 9.26
N THR A 26 1.83 2.50 9.92
CA THR A 26 1.09 1.36 9.37
C THR A 26 -0.22 1.85 8.80
N PHE A 27 -0.28 1.99 7.48
CA PHE A 27 -1.54 2.28 6.80
C PHE A 27 -2.40 1.02 6.68
N LYS A 28 -3.67 1.13 7.08
CA LYS A 28 -4.70 0.11 6.86
C LYS A 28 -5.71 0.67 5.89
N PHE A 29 -5.74 0.14 4.67
CA PHE A 29 -6.64 0.61 3.62
C PHE A 29 -7.91 -0.25 3.59
N LYS A 30 -9.03 0.39 3.29
CA LYS A 30 -10.34 -0.24 3.10
C LYS A 30 -10.66 -0.34 1.61
N PRO A 31 -11.54 -1.29 1.20
CA PRO A 31 -12.13 -1.26 -0.13
C PRO A 31 -12.69 0.12 -0.46
N GLY A 32 -12.34 0.65 -1.63
CA GLY A 32 -12.73 1.97 -2.10
C GLY A 32 -11.73 3.09 -1.82
N ASP A 33 -10.74 2.89 -0.94
CA ASP A 33 -9.72 3.90 -0.67
C ASP A 33 -8.85 4.17 -1.91
N LEU A 34 -8.43 5.42 -2.08
CA LEU A 34 -7.50 5.81 -3.14
C LEU A 34 -6.06 5.75 -2.63
N VAL A 35 -5.20 5.14 -3.43
CA VAL A 35 -3.81 4.89 -3.09
C VAL A 35 -2.90 5.15 -4.28
N LEU A 36 -1.68 5.60 -3.99
CA LEU A 36 -0.56 5.61 -4.93
C LEU A 36 0.30 4.38 -4.72
N ILE A 37 0.87 3.85 -5.80
CA ILE A 37 1.91 2.82 -5.72
C ILE A 37 3.28 3.48 -5.78
N ARG A 38 4.09 3.27 -4.74
CA ARG A 38 5.51 3.62 -4.70
C ARG A 38 6.37 2.58 -5.42
N ASP A 39 7.27 3.06 -6.27
CA ASP A 39 8.33 2.25 -6.86
C ASP A 39 9.57 2.18 -5.95
N ALA A 40 9.62 1.11 -5.14
CA ALA A 40 10.71 0.89 -4.20
C ALA A 40 12.10 0.75 -4.87
N ALA A 41 12.16 0.29 -6.12
CA ALA A 41 13.44 0.13 -6.82
C ALA A 41 14.06 1.49 -7.17
N ARG A 42 13.22 2.50 -7.44
CA ARG A 42 13.64 3.86 -7.80
C ARG A 42 14.03 4.71 -6.61
N ASP A 43 13.67 4.32 -5.39
CA ASP A 43 14.06 5.06 -4.18
C ASP A 43 15.57 5.10 -3.97
N LYS A 44 16.26 4.02 -4.34
CA LYS A 44 17.71 3.86 -4.15
C LYS A 44 18.54 4.23 -5.39
N ASP A 45 17.88 4.55 -6.50
CA ASP A 45 18.54 4.85 -7.76
C ASP A 45 18.98 6.32 -7.82
N LEU A 46 20.28 6.55 -8.00
CA LEU A 46 20.89 7.88 -8.08
C LEU A 46 20.68 8.55 -9.45
N SER A 47 20.48 7.74 -10.50
CA SER A 47 20.34 8.20 -11.89
C SER A 47 18.90 8.60 -12.27
N GLY A 48 17.92 8.16 -11.47
CA GLY A 48 16.50 8.27 -11.76
C GLY A 48 15.81 9.55 -11.29
N LYS A 49 16.51 10.66 -11.08
CA LYS A 49 15.96 11.87 -10.42
C LYS A 49 14.63 12.37 -11.04
N TYR A 50 14.51 12.30 -12.37
CA TYR A 50 13.35 12.79 -13.11
C TYR A 50 12.28 11.72 -13.39
N ARG A 51 12.49 10.47 -12.98
CA ARG A 51 11.52 9.39 -13.21
C ARG A 51 10.40 9.44 -12.17
N ALA A 52 9.20 9.04 -12.58
CA ALA A 52 8.06 8.93 -11.68
C ALA A 52 8.37 7.92 -10.54
N ARG A 53 8.13 8.35 -9.29
CA ARG A 53 8.31 7.52 -8.08
C ARG A 53 7.00 6.90 -7.60
N TYR A 54 5.89 7.52 -7.98
CA TYR A 54 4.54 7.12 -7.60
C TYR A 54 3.72 6.95 -8.86
N PHE A 55 3.03 5.81 -8.96
CA PHE A 55 2.11 5.51 -10.03
C PHE A 55 0.69 5.63 -9.53
N GLY A 56 -0.12 6.35 -10.32
CA GLY A 56 -1.58 6.33 -10.38
C GLY A 56 -2.32 6.55 -9.05
N PRO A 57 -3.39 7.35 -9.01
CA PRO A 57 -4.43 7.11 -8.02
C PRO A 57 -5.18 5.83 -8.40
N LEU A 58 -4.94 4.74 -7.68
CA LEU A 58 -5.67 3.49 -7.80
C LEU A 58 -6.66 3.33 -6.65
N ARG A 59 -7.69 2.54 -6.87
CA ARG A 59 -8.69 2.20 -5.87
C ARG A 59 -8.40 0.83 -5.28
N VAL A 60 -8.52 0.70 -3.96
CA VAL A 60 -8.38 -0.59 -3.28
C VAL A 60 -9.63 -1.42 -3.52
N VAL A 61 -9.48 -2.63 -4.04
CA VAL A 61 -10.59 -3.58 -4.18
C VAL A 61 -10.78 -4.32 -2.86
N ARG A 62 -9.71 -4.95 -2.36
CA ARG A 62 -9.72 -5.67 -1.08
C ARG A 62 -8.32 -5.99 -0.59
N GLN A 63 -8.23 -6.27 0.71
CA GLN A 63 -7.05 -6.87 1.33
C GLN A 63 -7.12 -8.40 1.27
N LYS A 64 -6.01 -9.06 0.97
CA LYS A 64 -5.85 -10.51 1.03
C LYS A 64 -5.21 -10.93 2.36
N ALA A 65 -5.37 -12.20 2.74
CA ALA A 65 -4.87 -12.75 4.00
C ALA A 65 -3.37 -12.51 4.27
N ALA A 66 -2.55 -12.41 3.23
CA ALA A 66 -1.12 -12.16 3.32
C ALA A 66 -0.73 -10.67 3.50
N GLY A 67 -1.68 -9.78 3.81
CA GLY A 67 -1.40 -8.35 3.96
C GLY A 67 -1.05 -7.65 2.64
N THR A 68 -1.45 -8.24 1.51
CA THR A 68 -1.34 -7.62 0.18
C THR A 68 -2.69 -7.12 -0.28
N TYR A 69 -2.69 -6.10 -1.13
CA TYR A 69 -3.89 -5.49 -1.67
C TYR A 69 -4.02 -5.77 -3.16
N GLU A 70 -5.27 -5.99 -3.56
CA GLU A 70 -5.74 -6.01 -4.93
C GLU A 70 -6.24 -4.60 -5.25
N LEU A 71 -5.73 -4.02 -6.34
CA LEU A 71 -6.00 -2.65 -6.75
C LEU A 71 -6.68 -2.61 -8.11
N MET A 72 -7.37 -1.51 -8.37
CA MET A 72 -8.09 -1.24 -9.59
C MET A 72 -7.77 0.19 -10.05
N GLU A 73 -7.61 0.37 -11.35
CA GLU A 73 -7.55 1.71 -11.96
C GLU A 73 -8.90 2.41 -11.85
N LEU A 74 -8.93 3.73 -12.05
CA LEU A 74 -10.18 4.51 -11.89
C LEU A 74 -11.27 4.18 -12.92
N ASP A 75 -10.90 3.54 -14.03
CA ASP A 75 -11.80 3.09 -15.08
C ASP A 75 -12.51 1.76 -14.76
N GLY A 76 -12.18 1.11 -13.64
CA GLY A 76 -12.71 -0.20 -13.27
C GLY A 76 -11.77 -1.37 -13.57
N THR A 77 -10.62 -1.14 -14.21
CA THR A 77 -9.71 -2.23 -14.60
C THR A 77 -8.93 -2.73 -13.39
N VAL A 78 -9.12 -4.01 -13.03
CA VAL A 78 -8.39 -4.64 -11.92
C VAL A 78 -6.95 -4.95 -12.34
N SER A 79 -5.98 -4.57 -11.49
CA SER A 79 -4.58 -4.88 -11.70
C SER A 79 -4.32 -6.38 -11.52
N LYS A 80 -3.57 -6.96 -12.46
CA LYS A 80 -3.09 -8.36 -12.37
C LYS A 80 -2.11 -8.56 -11.20
N HIS A 81 -1.45 -7.49 -10.77
CA HIS A 81 -0.44 -7.53 -9.72
C HIS A 81 -1.04 -7.22 -8.36
N ARG A 82 -0.44 -7.82 -7.33
CA ARG A 82 -0.76 -7.54 -5.93
C ARG A 82 0.32 -6.67 -5.33
N TYR A 83 -0.08 -5.74 -4.49
CA TYR A 83 0.84 -4.77 -3.88
C TYR A 83 0.92 -4.97 -2.38
N SER A 84 2.12 -4.93 -1.84
CA SER A 84 2.37 -4.93 -0.40
C SER A 84 2.02 -3.57 0.21
N THR A 85 1.53 -3.54 1.45
CA THR A 85 1.24 -2.31 2.21
C THR A 85 2.38 -1.31 2.18
N ASN A 86 3.65 -1.76 2.23
CA ASN A 86 4.82 -0.87 2.28
C ASN A 86 5.02 -0.05 0.99
N ARG A 87 4.34 -0.43 -0.11
CA ARG A 87 4.38 0.28 -1.37
C ARG A 87 3.17 1.20 -1.56
N LEU A 88 2.17 1.13 -0.70
CA LEU A 88 0.94 1.91 -0.85
C LEU A 88 1.02 3.18 0.00
N VAL A 89 0.62 4.29 -0.61
CA VAL A 89 0.55 5.59 0.04
C VAL A 89 -0.86 6.14 -0.15
N PRO A 90 -1.54 6.67 0.89
CA PRO A 90 -2.87 7.25 0.72
C PRO A 90 -2.84 8.40 -0.29
N TYR A 91 -3.82 8.42 -1.20
CA TYR A 91 -4.02 9.50 -2.15
C TYR A 91 -5.21 10.36 -1.75
N PHE A 92 -4.96 11.64 -1.54
CA PHE A 92 -6.00 12.63 -1.27
C PHE A 92 -6.23 13.47 -2.54
N PRO A 93 -7.34 13.26 -3.27
CA PRO A 93 -7.62 14.03 -4.48
C PRO A 93 -7.84 15.50 -4.14
N ARG A 94 -7.34 16.40 -4.99
CA ARG A 94 -7.58 17.85 -4.84
C ARG A 94 -9.06 18.19 -5.00
N ASN A 95 -9.78 17.46 -5.85
CA ASN A 95 -11.21 17.61 -6.05
C ASN A 95 -11.86 16.21 -6.14
N PRO A 96 -12.47 15.71 -5.05
CA PRO A 96 -13.02 14.36 -5.00
C PRO A 96 -14.22 14.17 -5.95
N ASP A 97 -14.99 15.22 -6.20
CA ASP A 97 -16.22 15.16 -7.00
C ASP A 97 -15.96 14.92 -8.50
N LYS A 98 -14.73 15.19 -8.94
CA LYS A 98 -14.31 15.02 -10.33
C LYS A 98 -13.72 13.64 -10.62
N LEU A 99 -13.61 12.77 -9.63
CA LEU A 99 -13.09 11.43 -9.84
C LEU A 99 -14.14 10.57 -10.54
N PRO A 100 -13.73 9.71 -11.49
CA PRO A 100 -14.60 8.67 -12.00
C PRO A 100 -15.10 7.84 -10.81
N THR A 101 -16.41 7.84 -10.61
CA THR A 101 -17.02 6.90 -9.67
C THR A 101 -16.84 5.51 -10.25
N PRO A 102 -16.40 4.52 -9.44
CA PRO A 102 -16.32 3.16 -9.92
C PRO A 102 -17.70 2.74 -10.41
N ILE A 103 -17.76 2.29 -11.65
CA ILE A 103 -18.95 1.64 -12.21
C ILE A 103 -19.28 0.48 -11.25
N PRO A 104 -20.53 0.32 -10.77
CA PRO A 104 -20.88 -0.85 -10.00
C PRO A 104 -20.50 -2.08 -10.83
N SER A 105 -19.66 -2.93 -10.25
CA SER A 105 -19.33 -4.22 -10.84
C SER A 105 -20.62 -4.96 -11.15
N THR A 106 -20.63 -5.62 -12.30
CA THR A 106 -21.67 -6.45 -12.94
C THR A 106 -22.23 -7.59 -12.07
N ASP A 107 -22.57 -7.33 -10.82
CA ASP A 107 -23.30 -8.23 -9.91
C ASP A 107 -24.79 -7.83 -9.80
N GLU A 108 -25.26 -6.89 -10.63
CA GLU A 108 -26.68 -6.48 -10.76
C GLU A 108 -27.30 -6.88 -12.12
N LEU A 109 -26.74 -7.89 -12.80
CA LEU A 109 -27.26 -8.41 -14.07
C LEU A 109 -27.63 -9.90 -14.02
N ASP A 110 -28.02 -10.39 -12.84
CA ASP A 110 -28.78 -11.64 -12.66
C ASP A 110 -29.99 -11.41 -11.74
#